data_AF-A0AAJ3EBJ5-F1
#
_entry.id   AF-A0AAJ3EBJ5-F1
#
_cell.length_a   1.000
_cell.length_b   1.000
_cell.length_c   1.000
_cell.angle_alpha   90.00
_cell.angle_beta   90.00
_cell.angle_gamma   90.00
#
_symmetry.space_group_name_H-M   'P 1'
#
loop_
_entity.id
_entity.type
_entity.pdbx_description
1 polymer ?
#
loop_
_entity_poly.entity_id
_entity_poly.type
_entity_poly.pdbx_seq_one_letter_code
_entity_poly.pdbx_strand_id
1 'polypeptide(L)'
;MNLAPHFPEDPVMQQLLQLLHEEIGLPKHKSIRLKTSLNFDLGCDGAEARQFMEALEQAFDLDLGDYDAYRYFNPPIFDVFLKHRAKGRGEKMPLTIGMLYLAIKTHSWDTQTLENLS
;
A
#
# COMPACT_ATOMS: atom_id res chain seq x y z
N MET A 1 10.42 -2.97 15.64
CA MET A 1 9.30 -3.68 14.99
C MET A 1 9.63 -5.17 14.95
N ASN A 2 8.64 -6.05 14.89
CA ASN A 2 8.88 -7.48 14.72
C ASN A 2 8.66 -7.86 13.25
N LEU A 3 9.70 -8.26 12.53
CA LEU A 3 9.59 -8.74 11.14
C LEU A 3 9.39 -10.26 11.12
N ALA A 4 8.72 -10.77 10.08
CA ALA A 4 8.57 -12.21 9.87
C ALA A 4 9.93 -12.90 9.63
N PRO A 5 10.06 -14.20 9.90
CA PRO A 5 11.21 -14.98 9.41
C PRO A 5 11.30 -14.88 7.88
N HIS A 6 12.51 -14.71 7.34
CA HIS A 6 12.79 -14.55 5.90
C HIS A 6 12.17 -13.30 5.26
N PHE A 7 11.90 -12.26 6.05
CA PHE A 7 11.54 -10.96 5.50
C PHE A 7 12.72 -10.41 4.69
N PRO A 8 12.50 -9.81 3.49
CA PRO A 8 13.59 -9.24 2.72
C PRO A 8 14.37 -8.16 3.50
N GLU A 9 15.70 -8.26 3.51
CA GLU A 9 16.59 -7.34 4.23
C GLU A 9 17.37 -6.40 3.29
N ASP A 10 17.00 -6.38 2.01
CA ASP A 10 17.65 -5.53 1.02
C ASP A 10 17.30 -4.04 1.22
N PRO A 11 18.10 -3.12 0.64
CA PRO A 11 17.91 -1.68 0.85
C PRO A 11 16.54 -1.16 0.43
N VAL A 12 15.91 -1.76 -0.60
CA VAL A 12 14.59 -1.35 -1.07
C VAL A 12 13.55 -1.64 -0.01
N MET A 13 13.58 -2.85 0.56
CA MET A 13 12.65 -3.21 1.64
C MET A 13 12.85 -2.34 2.88
N GLN A 14 14.10 -2.04 3.26
CA GLN A 14 14.38 -1.16 4.39
C GLN A 14 13.83 0.26 4.17
N GLN A 15 14.03 0.82 2.98
CA GLN A 15 13.49 2.14 2.63
C GLN A 15 11.95 2.14 2.59
N LEU A 16 11.33 1.08 2.07
CA LEU A 16 9.87 0.94 2.08
C LEU A 16 9.33 0.87 3.52
N LEU A 17 9.95 0.10 4.41
CA LEU A 17 9.56 0.03 5.81
C LEU A 17 9.74 1.37 6.53
N GLN A 18 10.79 2.13 6.19
CA GLN A 18 11.00 3.46 6.74
C GLN A 18 9.86 4.41 6.33
N LEU A 19 9.51 4.44 5.03
CA LEU A 19 8.40 5.26 4.52
C LEU A 19 7.07 4.86 5.17
N LEU A 20 6.79 3.56 5.27
CA LEU A 20 5.60 3.04 5.97
C LEU A 20 5.57 3.48 7.44
N HIS A 21 6.73 3.50 8.11
CA HIS A 21 6.82 3.93 9.50
C HIS A 21 6.56 5.43 9.66
N GLU A 22 7.08 6.25 8.76
CA GLU A 22 6.94 7.72 8.78
C GLU A 22 5.52 8.17 8.43
N GLU A 23 4.92 7.60 7.39
CA GLU A 23 3.63 8.05 6.88
C GLU A 23 2.43 7.41 7.60
N ILE A 24 2.54 6.13 7.99
CA ILE A 24 1.39 5.36 8.52
C ILE A 24 1.58 5.03 10.01
N GLY A 25 2.83 4.83 10.44
CA GLY A 25 3.14 4.40 11.81
C GLY A 25 3.00 2.89 11.99
N LEU A 26 4.09 2.15 11.72
CA LEU A 26 4.10 0.69 11.88
C LEU A 26 3.94 0.25 13.36
N PRO A 27 3.09 -0.76 13.65
CA PRO A 27 2.86 -1.26 14.99
C PRO A 27 4.13 -1.92 15.58
N LYS A 28 4.47 -1.56 16.82
CA LYS A 28 5.66 -2.11 17.51
C LYS A 28 5.48 -3.55 18.00
N HIS A 29 4.24 -3.98 18.23
CA HIS A 29 3.91 -5.27 18.84
C HIS A 29 3.32 -6.31 17.87
N LYS A 30 2.99 -5.91 16.63
CA LYS A 30 2.47 -6.81 15.59
C LYS A 30 3.63 -7.25 14.68
N SER A 31 3.62 -8.52 14.28
CA SER A 31 4.59 -9.02 13.31
C SER A 31 4.20 -8.54 11.90
N ILE A 32 5.10 -7.80 11.25
CA ILE A 32 4.95 -7.33 9.88
C ILE A 32 5.39 -8.44 8.92
N ARG A 33 4.55 -8.72 7.92
CA ARG A 33 4.75 -9.75 6.89
C ARG A 33 4.50 -9.13 5.52
N LEU A 34 4.97 -9.77 4.45
CA LEU A 34 4.69 -9.29 3.08
C LEU A 34 3.19 -9.24 2.80
N LYS A 35 2.42 -10.18 3.34
CA LYS A 35 0.95 -10.20 3.26
C LYS A 35 0.23 -9.19 4.16
N THR A 36 0.96 -8.42 4.98
CA THR A 36 0.35 -7.38 5.80
C THR A 36 -0.20 -6.32 4.87
N SER A 37 -1.49 -6.04 5.00
CA SER A 37 -2.23 -5.10 4.16
C SER A 37 -2.27 -3.70 4.76
N LEU A 38 -2.05 -2.68 3.96
CA LEU A 38 -2.11 -1.29 4.43
C LEU A 38 -3.54 -0.94 4.89
N ASN A 39 -4.53 -1.27 4.07
CA ASN A 39 -5.93 -0.96 4.30
C ASN A 39 -6.57 -1.80 5.43
N PHE A 40 -6.38 -3.12 5.45
CA PHE A 40 -7.04 -3.96 6.47
C PHE A 40 -6.21 -4.16 7.75
N ASP A 41 -4.89 -4.40 7.64
CA ASP A 41 -4.06 -4.73 8.80
C ASP A 41 -3.50 -3.50 9.53
N LEU A 42 -3.23 -2.42 8.79
CA LEU A 42 -2.68 -1.17 9.32
C LEU A 42 -3.73 -0.06 9.42
N GLY A 43 -4.93 -0.25 8.84
CA GLY A 43 -6.01 0.74 8.87
C GLY A 43 -5.69 2.02 8.09
N CYS A 44 -4.71 1.98 7.18
CA CYS A 44 -4.35 3.09 6.32
C CYS A 44 -5.35 3.20 5.17
N ASP A 45 -6.15 4.26 5.18
CA ASP A 45 -7.19 4.49 4.18
C ASP A 45 -7.38 6.00 3.93
N GLY A 46 -8.29 6.38 3.04
CA GLY A 46 -8.71 7.78 2.87
C GLY A 46 -7.56 8.73 2.50
N ALA A 47 -7.35 9.75 3.33
CA ALA A 47 -6.38 10.81 3.04
C ALA A 47 -4.94 10.34 3.29
N GLU A 48 -4.75 9.53 4.33
CA GLU A 48 -3.47 8.95 4.72
C GLU A 48 -2.95 8.00 3.64
N ALA A 49 -3.82 7.15 3.08
CA ALA A 49 -3.45 6.26 1.97
C ALA A 49 -3.06 7.04 0.71
N ARG A 50 -3.76 8.14 0.40
CA ARG A 50 -3.41 8.99 -0.74
C ARG A 50 -2.03 9.61 -0.56
N GLN A 51 -1.77 10.20 0.60
CA GLN A 51 -0.48 10.82 0.92
C GLN A 51 0.66 9.81 0.84
N PHE A 52 0.46 8.61 1.39
CA PHE A 52 1.44 7.54 1.34
C PHE A 52 1.77 7.14 -0.11
N MET A 53 0.76 6.97 -0.97
CA MET A 53 0.98 6.56 -2.36
C MET A 53 1.68 7.65 -3.19
N GLU A 54 1.39 8.94 -2.93
CA GLU A 54 2.11 10.06 -3.53
C GLU A 54 3.59 10.10 -3.09
N ALA A 55 3.86 9.86 -1.80
CA ALA A 55 5.22 9.78 -1.28
C ALA A 55 5.98 8.56 -1.84
N LEU A 56 5.28 7.43 -2.03
CA LEU A 56 5.85 6.21 -2.60
C LEU A 56 6.28 6.42 -4.06
N GLU A 57 5.42 7.01 -4.88
CA GLU A 57 5.70 7.37 -6.27
C GLU A 57 6.98 8.23 -6.36
N GLN A 58 7.06 9.27 -5.53
CA GLN A 58 8.20 10.19 -5.51
C GLN A 58 9.49 9.55 -4.97
N ALA A 59 9.41 8.76 -3.91
CA ALA A 59 10.58 8.19 -3.23
C ALA A 59 11.29 7.11 -4.06
N PHE A 60 10.55 6.43 -4.93
CA PHE A 60 11.05 5.28 -5.69
C PHE A 60 11.03 5.47 -7.21
N ASP A 61 10.60 6.64 -7.69
CA ASP A 61 10.37 6.89 -9.12
C ASP A 61 9.48 5.79 -9.73
N LEU A 62 8.39 5.47 -9.02
CA LEU A 62 7.50 4.36 -9.35
C LEU A 62 6.43 4.82 -10.33
N ASP A 63 6.40 4.22 -11.52
CA ASP A 63 5.28 4.43 -12.45
C ASP A 63 4.01 3.76 -11.94
N LEU A 64 3.01 4.56 -11.55
CA LEU A 64 1.72 4.06 -11.06
C LEU A 64 0.84 3.46 -12.15
N GLY A 65 1.16 3.57 -13.44
CA GLY A 65 0.54 2.78 -14.51
C GLY A 65 -0.99 2.67 -14.45
N ASP A 66 -1.49 1.47 -14.15
CA ASP A 66 -2.93 1.16 -14.04
C ASP A 66 -3.50 1.24 -12.61
N TYR A 67 -2.75 1.78 -11.66
CA TYR A 67 -3.12 1.91 -10.26
C TYR A 67 -4.46 2.63 -10.08
N ASP A 68 -5.34 1.97 -9.33
CA ASP A 68 -6.65 2.51 -8.97
C ASP A 68 -6.80 2.56 -7.45
N ALA A 69 -6.68 3.76 -6.88
CA ALA A 69 -6.81 3.96 -5.43
C ALA A 69 -8.14 3.41 -4.87
N TYR A 70 -9.24 3.47 -5.63
CA TYR A 70 -10.53 2.98 -5.12
C TYR A 70 -10.66 1.45 -5.17
N ARG A 71 -9.69 0.75 -5.77
CA ARG A 71 -9.61 -0.71 -5.72
C ARG A 71 -9.20 -1.18 -4.33
N TYR A 72 -8.32 -0.42 -3.67
CA TYR A 72 -7.72 -0.77 -2.37
C TYR A 72 -8.27 0.05 -1.20
N PHE A 73 -8.53 1.32 -1.44
CA PHE A 73 -8.85 2.30 -0.40
C PHE A 73 -10.30 2.79 -0.51
N ASN A 74 -10.92 3.03 0.63
CA ASN A 74 -12.14 3.82 0.74
C ASN A 74 -11.83 5.31 0.56
N PRO A 75 -12.72 6.06 -0.11
CA PRO A 75 -12.56 7.49 -0.21
C PRO A 75 -12.69 8.14 1.19
N PRO A 76 -12.06 9.32 1.40
CA PRO A 76 -12.26 10.12 2.60
C PRO A 76 -13.75 10.34 2.92
N ILE A 77 -14.12 10.21 4.20
CA ILE A 77 -15.52 10.21 4.65
C ILE A 77 -16.26 11.52 4.33
N PHE A 78 -15.54 12.63 4.18
CA PHE A 78 -16.15 13.95 3.94
C PHE A 78 -16.35 14.28 2.46
N ASP A 79 -15.84 13.47 1.54
CA ASP A 79 -15.90 13.78 0.12
C ASP A 79 -17.07 13.05 -0.56
N VAL A 80 -18.19 13.76 -0.70
CA VAL A 80 -19.42 13.25 -1.32
C VAL A 80 -19.22 12.90 -2.80
N PHE A 81 -18.29 13.57 -3.50
CA PHE A 81 -17.99 13.29 -4.90
C PHE A 81 -17.17 12.00 -5.05
N LEU A 82 -16.18 11.79 -4.18
CA LEU A 82 -15.40 10.54 -4.15
C LEU A 82 -16.26 9.34 -3.73
N LYS A 83 -17.21 9.53 -2.80
CA LYS A 83 -18.19 8.48 -2.45
C LYS A 83 -19.05 8.06 -3.64
N HIS A 84 -19.45 8.98 -4.51
CA HIS A 84 -20.20 8.64 -5.71
C HIS A 84 -19.35 7.85 -6.72
N ARG A 85 -18.05 8.16 -6.87
CA ARG A 85 -17.13 7.39 -7.72
C ARG A 85 -16.83 5.98 -7.19
N ALA A 86 -16.79 5.83 -5.86
CA ALA A 86 -16.60 4.53 -5.21
C ALA A 86 -17.88 3.66 -5.23
N LYS A 87 -19.05 4.26 -5.47
CA LYS A 87 -20.33 3.55 -5.51
C LYS A 87 -20.35 2.54 -6.66
N GLY A 88 -20.46 1.26 -6.33
CA GLY A 88 -20.50 0.15 -7.29
C GLY A 88 -19.16 -0.57 -7.51
N ARG A 89 -18.09 -0.19 -6.81
CA ARG A 89 -16.75 -0.81 -6.98
C ARG A 89 -16.48 -2.08 -6.15
N GLY A 90 -17.51 -2.63 -5.49
CA GLY A 90 -17.39 -3.89 -4.75
C GLY A 90 -16.57 -3.78 -3.45
N GLU A 91 -16.20 -4.93 -2.90
CA GLU A 91 -15.31 -5.02 -1.73
C GLU A 91 -13.88 -4.61 -2.08
N LYS A 92 -13.17 -4.03 -1.11
CA LYS A 92 -11.79 -3.57 -1.31
C LYS A 92 -10.83 -4.74 -1.37
N MET A 93 -9.86 -4.66 -2.27
CA MET A 93 -8.74 -5.61 -2.34
C MET A 93 -7.69 -5.24 -1.28
N PRO A 94 -7.01 -6.22 -0.66
CA PRO A 94 -5.89 -5.93 0.22
C PRO A 94 -4.72 -5.38 -0.59
N LEU A 95 -4.21 -4.20 -0.24
CA LEU A 95 -2.93 -3.71 -0.77
C LEU A 95 -1.82 -4.10 0.19
N THR A 96 -1.00 -5.08 -0.19
CA THR A 96 -0.02 -5.70 0.70
C THR A 96 1.38 -5.09 0.56
N ILE A 97 2.20 -5.19 1.60
CA ILE A 97 3.62 -4.78 1.56
C ILE A 97 4.38 -5.53 0.45
N GLY A 98 4.01 -6.79 0.17
CA GLY A 98 4.57 -7.57 -0.91
C GLY A 98 4.29 -6.98 -2.30
N MET A 99 3.08 -6.46 -2.52
CA MET A 99 2.74 -5.75 -3.75
C MET A 99 3.58 -4.50 -3.93
N LEU A 100 3.67 -3.66 -2.89
CA LEU A 100 4.50 -2.45 -2.91
C LEU A 100 5.96 -2.78 -3.20
N TYR A 101 6.49 -3.80 -2.53
CA TYR A 101 7.87 -4.23 -2.74
C TYR A 101 8.10 -4.70 -4.17
N LEU A 102 7.21 -5.54 -4.75
CA LEU A 102 7.36 -5.95 -6.14
C LEU A 102 7.26 -4.75 -7.09
N ALA A 103 6.28 -3.86 -6.90
CA ALA A 103 6.08 -2.69 -7.75
C ALA A 103 7.33 -1.79 -7.79
N ILE A 104 7.96 -1.56 -6.63
CA ILE A 104 9.22 -0.81 -6.56
C ILE A 104 10.35 -1.55 -7.28
N LYS A 105 10.47 -2.87 -7.08
CA LYS A 105 11.51 -3.68 -7.73
C LYS A 105 11.39 -3.69 -9.26
N THR A 106 10.18 -3.56 -9.77
CA THR A 106 9.89 -3.47 -11.21
C THR A 106 9.79 -2.03 -11.71
N HIS A 107 9.87 -1.03 -10.83
CA HIS A 107 9.62 0.40 -11.11
C HIS A 107 8.29 0.65 -11.84
N SER A 108 7.31 -0.24 -11.69
CA SER A 108 6.03 -0.16 -12.40
C SER A 108 4.93 -0.89 -11.64
N TRP A 109 3.75 -0.27 -11.63
CA TRP A 109 2.53 -0.84 -11.09
C TRP A 109 1.75 -1.60 -12.18
N ASP A 110 1.75 -2.93 -12.08
CA ASP A 110 0.93 -3.83 -12.88
C ASP A 110 -0.08 -4.52 -11.96
N THR A 111 -1.32 -4.04 -11.94
CA THR A 111 -2.33 -4.50 -10.98
C THR A 111 -2.56 -6.01 -11.05
N GLN A 112 -2.58 -6.60 -12.26
CA GLN A 112 -2.80 -8.04 -12.42
C GLN A 112 -1.66 -8.86 -11.81
N THR A 113 -0.42 -8.47 -12.07
CA THR A 113 0.78 -9.17 -11.57
C THR A 113 0.89 -9.05 -10.06
N LEU A 114 0.64 -7.85 -9.52
CA LEU A 114 0.72 -7.59 -8.09
C LEU A 114 -0.35 -8.35 -7.30
N GLU A 115 -1.59 -8.39 -7.79
CA GLU A 115 -2.67 -9.09 -7.09
C GLU A 115 -2.53 -10.61 -7.13
N ASN A 116 -1.87 -11.16 -8.16
CA ASN A 116 -1.54 -12.60 -8.20
C ASN A 116 -0.52 -13.03 -7.14
N LEU A 117 0.14 -12.09 -6.44
CA LEU A 117 1.01 -12.39 -5.30
C LEU A 117 0.26 -12.61 -3.98
N SER A 118 -0.99 -12.15 -3.89
CA SER A 118 -1.74 -12.03 -2.63
C SER A 118 -2.61 -13.24 -2.32
#